data_AF-A0A0F9NJ89-F1
#
_entry.id   AF-A0A0F9NJ89-F1
#
_cell.length_a   1.000
_cell.length_b   1.000
_cell.length_c   1.000
_cell.angle_alpha   90.00
_cell.angle_beta   90.00
_cell.angle_gamma   90.00
#
_symmetry.space_group_name_H-M   'P 1'
#
loop_
_entity.id
_entity.type
_entity.pdbx_description
1 polymer ?
#
loop_
_entity_poly.entity_id
_entity_poly.type
_entity_poly.pdbx_seq_one_letter_code
_entity_poly.pdbx_strand_id
1 'polypeptide(L)'
;MELTDLTPELYERIELAASNLRDKLLIRFLGRLGCRVSEALGVEVPDVNFTREIVIVAKTSTYYHRLVPVDRETLIMLRAFFNVGGPVSKKGKTLIFGINRHRAWQIVKECAERANLPKLENRETGLMHNISPALLREIFAPPKYQIARKKMETD
;
A
#
# COMPACT_ATOMS: atom_id res chain seq x y z
N MET A 1 -9.58 -17.35 -13.86
CA MET A 1 -8.56 -17.05 -12.84
C MET A 1 -9.31 -16.91 -11.54
N GLU A 2 -9.05 -17.81 -10.59
CA GLU A 2 -9.70 -17.80 -9.28
C GLU A 2 -9.16 -16.62 -8.45
N LEU A 3 -9.96 -16.15 -7.49
CA LEU A 3 -9.56 -15.03 -6.62
C LEU A 3 -8.22 -15.31 -5.89
N THR A 4 -7.85 -16.57 -5.72
CA THR A 4 -6.63 -17.06 -5.06
C THR A 4 -5.38 -17.12 -5.94
N ASP A 5 -5.51 -16.91 -7.26
CA ASP A 5 -4.42 -17.10 -8.23
C ASP A 5 -3.52 -15.87 -8.42
N LEU A 6 -3.63 -14.85 -7.57
CA LEU A 6 -2.84 -13.64 -7.73
C LEU A 6 -1.39 -13.89 -7.29
N THR A 7 -0.49 -14.10 -8.26
CA THR A 7 0.92 -14.41 -8.02
C THR A 7 1.79 -13.15 -7.89
N PRO A 8 3.01 -13.25 -7.33
CA PRO A 8 3.99 -12.16 -7.34
C PRO A 8 4.28 -11.60 -8.74
N GLU A 9 4.31 -12.44 -9.77
CA GLU A 9 4.53 -12.00 -11.16
C GLU A 9 3.38 -11.14 -11.68
N LEU A 10 2.12 -11.50 -11.34
CA LEU A 10 0.97 -10.68 -11.68
C LEU A 10 0.99 -9.34 -10.94
N TYR A 11 1.43 -9.35 -9.68
CA TYR A 11 1.62 -8.11 -8.93
C TYR A 11 2.64 -7.18 -9.59
N GLU A 12 3.79 -7.70 -10.02
CA GLU A 12 4.81 -6.88 -10.67
C GLU A 12 4.27 -6.20 -11.92
N ARG A 13 3.39 -6.86 -12.68
CA ARG A 13 2.70 -6.24 -13.83
C ARG A 13 1.80 -5.08 -13.40
N ILE A 14 1.07 -5.19 -12.29
CA ILE A 14 0.23 -4.09 -11.73
C ILE A 14 1.12 -2.93 -11.30
N GLU A 15 2.23 -3.25 -10.63
CA GLU A 15 3.17 -2.27 -10.12
C GLU A 15 3.84 -1.47 -11.26
N LEU A 16 4.29 -2.18 -12.30
CA LEU A 16 4.86 -1.60 -13.51
C LEU A 16 3.84 -0.81 -14.32
N ALA A 17 2.57 -1.22 -14.26
CA ALA A 17 1.52 -0.47 -14.92
C ALA A 17 1.30 0.90 -14.29
N ALA A 18 1.62 1.19 -13.01
CA ALA A 18 1.36 2.50 -12.39
C ALA A 18 1.90 3.69 -13.22
N SER A 19 1.04 4.68 -13.53
CA SER A 19 1.37 5.78 -14.47
C SER A 19 2.28 6.86 -13.87
N ASN A 20 2.43 6.87 -12.55
CA ASN A 20 3.22 7.87 -11.84
C ASN A 20 3.76 7.29 -10.53
N LEU A 21 4.75 7.98 -9.95
CA LEU A 21 5.47 7.51 -8.77
C LEU A 21 4.57 7.41 -7.52
N ARG A 22 3.59 8.31 -7.35
CA ARG A 22 2.64 8.27 -6.23
C ARG A 22 1.81 6.99 -6.27
N ASP A 23 1.25 6.68 -7.44
CA ASP A 23 0.39 5.52 -7.62
C ASP A 23 1.19 4.22 -7.51
N LYS A 24 2.44 4.21 -8.01
CA LYS A 24 3.37 3.08 -7.85
C LYS A 24 3.68 2.83 -6.37
N LEU A 25 4.00 3.88 -5.62
CA LEU A 25 4.21 3.82 -4.17
C LEU A 25 2.95 3.31 -3.46
N LEU A 26 1.75 3.73 -3.87
CA LEU A 26 0.51 3.24 -3.28
C LEU A 26 0.34 1.72 -3.51
N ILE A 27 0.60 1.22 -4.71
CA ILE A 27 0.57 -0.22 -5.01
C ILE A 27 1.58 -0.99 -4.14
N ARG A 28 2.78 -0.45 -3.91
CA ARG A 28 3.79 -1.03 -3.01
C ARG A 28 3.36 -1.06 -1.55
N PHE A 29 2.75 0.01 -1.06
CA PHE A 29 2.22 0.04 0.31
C PHE A 29 1.11 -0.99 0.53
N LEU A 30 0.22 -1.16 -0.44
CA LEU A 30 -0.90 -2.09 -0.33
C LEU A 30 -0.48 -3.56 -0.52
N GLY A 31 0.38 -3.83 -1.51
CA GLY A 31 0.88 -5.17 -1.80
C GLY A 31 2.06 -5.54 -0.91
N ARG A 32 3.27 -5.09 -1.28
CA ARG A 32 4.52 -5.47 -0.62
C ARG A 32 4.56 -5.18 0.89
N LEU A 33 4.10 -4.01 1.33
CA LEU A 33 4.09 -3.65 2.75
C LEU A 33 2.85 -4.16 3.52
N GLY A 34 1.86 -4.68 2.79
CA GLY A 34 0.63 -5.22 3.34
C GLY A 34 -0.21 -4.24 4.18
N CYS A 35 -0.13 -2.94 3.87
CA CYS A 35 -0.93 -1.92 4.53
C CYS A 35 -2.41 -2.04 4.12
N ARG A 36 -3.33 -1.81 5.07
CA ARG A 36 -4.73 -1.53 4.69
C ARG A 36 -4.79 -0.17 4.01
N VAL A 37 -5.80 0.03 3.16
CA VAL A 37 -6.01 1.32 2.48
C VAL A 37 -6.04 2.50 3.45
N SER A 38 -6.77 2.40 4.56
CA SER A 38 -6.81 3.49 5.55
C SER A 38 -5.49 3.74 6.26
N GLU A 39 -4.68 2.70 6.44
CA GLU A 39 -3.36 2.81 7.07
C GLU A 39 -2.40 3.49 6.09
N ALA A 40 -2.32 3.01 4.84
CA ALA A 40 -1.47 3.59 3.80
C ALA A 40 -1.79 5.08 3.54
N LEU A 41 -3.07 5.43 3.45
CA LEU A 41 -3.48 6.82 3.23
C LEU A 41 -3.28 7.73 4.44
N GLY A 42 -3.10 7.16 5.63
CA GLY A 42 -2.83 7.88 6.86
C GLY A 42 -1.34 8.11 7.14
N VAL A 43 -0.44 7.51 6.37
CA VAL A 43 1.01 7.65 6.59
C VAL A 43 1.47 9.07 6.27
N GLU A 44 2.13 9.67 7.24
CA GLU A 44 2.74 10.99 7.14
C GLU A 44 4.24 10.89 6.80
N VAL A 45 4.82 11.98 6.31
CA VAL A 45 6.26 12.06 6.05
C VAL A 45 7.10 11.68 7.28
N PRO A 46 6.78 12.15 8.51
CA PRO A 46 7.52 11.77 9.72
C PRO A 46 7.44 10.28 10.10
N ASP A 47 6.46 9.54 9.58
CA ASP A 47 6.32 8.11 9.86
C ASP A 47 7.35 7.25 9.11
N VAL A 48 8.05 7.82 8.12
CA VAL A 48 9.09 7.14 7.33
C VAL A 48 10.45 7.34 7.98
N ASN A 49 11.06 6.27 8.47
CA ASN A 49 12.44 6.30 8.96
C ASN A 49 13.38 5.64 7.96
N PHE A 50 14.06 6.45 7.16
CA PHE A 50 14.99 5.96 6.15
C PHE A 50 16.26 5.32 6.72
N THR A 51 16.68 5.68 7.93
CA THR A 51 17.88 5.10 8.57
C THR A 51 17.60 3.71 9.10
N ARG A 52 16.40 3.50 9.65
CA ARG A 52 15.96 2.21 10.21
C ARG A 52 15.19 1.36 9.21
N GLU A 53 14.97 1.86 8.00
CA GLU A 53 14.25 1.18 6.91
C GLU A 53 12.85 0.72 7.33
N ILE A 54 12.14 1.57 8.09
CA ILE A 54 10.79 1.27 8.59
C ILE A 54 9.81 2.38 8.27
N VAL A 55 8.54 2.00 8.14
CA VAL A 55 7.39 2.92 8.17
C VAL A 55 6.52 2.57 9.36
N ILE A 56 6.11 3.61 10.10
CA ILE A 56 5.16 3.49 11.20
C ILE A 56 3.76 3.59 10.60
N VAL A 57 2.95 2.54 10.76
CA VAL A 57 1.54 2.55 10.33
C VAL A 57 0.62 2.49 11.55
N ALA A 58 -0.16 3.56 11.73
CA ALA A 58 -1.15 3.67 12.79
C ALA A 58 -2.44 2.94 12.41
N LYS A 59 -3.03 2.21 13.36
CA LYS A 59 -4.44 1.80 13.25
C LYS A 59 -5.30 2.91 13.83
N THR A 60 -6.28 3.36 13.06
CA THR A 60 -7.21 4.48 13.38
C THR A 60 -7.94 4.35 14.73
N SER A 61 -7.89 3.19 15.40
CA SER A 61 -8.59 2.94 16.68
C SER A 61 -7.76 2.25 17.76
N THR A 62 -6.43 2.16 17.62
CA THR A 62 -5.60 1.48 18.63
C THR A 62 -4.35 2.26 18.98
N TYR A 63 -3.99 2.24 20.26
CA TYR A 63 -2.71 2.72 20.79
C TYR A 63 -1.47 1.97 20.22
N TYR A 64 -1.70 0.86 19.51
CA TYR A 64 -0.64 0.04 18.94
C TYR A 64 -0.35 0.45 17.50
N HIS A 65 0.89 0.90 17.29
CA HIS A 65 1.42 1.16 15.96
C HIS A 65 2.20 -0.07 15.48
N ARG A 66 2.12 -0.34 14.17
CA ARG A 66 2.93 -1.38 13.54
C ARG A 66 4.14 -0.74 12.90
N LEU A 67 5.31 -1.32 13.16
CA LEU A 67 6.51 -1.00 12.41
C LEU A 67 6.56 -1.96 11.23
N VAL A 68 6.59 -1.42 10.02
CA VAL A 68 6.62 -2.19 8.78
C VAL A 68 7.99 -1.98 8.14
N PRO A 69 8.81 -3.04 8.02
CA PRO A 69 10.05 -2.97 7.26
C PRO A 69 9.76 -2.57 5.82
N VAL A 70 10.62 -1.72 5.26
CA VAL A 70 10.48 -1.21 3.90
C VAL A 70 11.68 -1.64 3.09
N ASP A 71 11.43 -2.30 1.96
CA ASP A 71 12.49 -2.73 1.07
C ASP A 71 13.23 -1.55 0.42
N ARG A 72 14.47 -1.79 -0.01
CA ARG A 72 15.36 -0.78 -0.57
C ARG A 72 14.77 -0.05 -1.78
N GLU A 73 14.06 -0.75 -2.66
CA GLU A 73 13.47 -0.15 -3.86
C GLU A 73 12.33 0.82 -3.46
N THR A 74 11.48 0.43 -2.51
CA THR A 74 10.45 1.33 -1.96
C THR A 74 11.07 2.56 -1.29
N LEU A 75 12.18 2.42 -0.56
CA LEU A 75 12.89 3.55 0.04
C LEU A 75 13.44 4.52 -1.01
N ILE A 76 14.01 4.00 -2.11
CA ILE A 76 14.49 4.83 -3.23
C ILE A 76 13.32 5.60 -3.85
N MET A 77 12.18 4.94 -4.09
CA MET A 77 10.98 5.58 -4.63
C MET A 77 10.44 6.67 -3.68
N LEU A 78 10.41 6.41 -2.37
CA LEU A 78 9.97 7.39 -1.37
C LEU A 78 10.89 8.62 -1.38
N ARG A 79 12.21 8.44 -1.43
CA ARG A 79 13.17 9.56 -1.52
C ARG A 79 12.95 10.38 -2.78
N ALA A 80 12.85 9.73 -3.94
CA ALA A 80 12.60 10.41 -5.20
C ALA A 80 11.28 11.20 -5.16
N PHE A 81 10.24 10.60 -4.58
CA PHE A 81 8.93 11.23 -4.44
C PHE A 81 8.94 12.44 -3.50
N PHE A 82 9.68 12.37 -2.38
CA PHE A 82 9.80 13.48 -1.44
C PHE A 82 10.62 14.63 -2.03
N ASN A 83 11.70 14.31 -2.76
CA ASN A 83 12.57 15.32 -3.37
C ASN A 83 11.87 16.19 -4.43
N VAL A 84 10.84 15.66 -5.10
CA VAL A 84 10.06 16.42 -6.09
C VAL A 84 8.81 17.11 -5.49
N GLY A 85 8.68 17.12 -4.16
CA GLY A 85 7.54 17.75 -3.49
C GLY A 85 6.23 16.94 -3.61
N GLY A 86 6.32 15.63 -3.77
CA GLY A 86 5.16 14.75 -3.92
C GLY A 86 4.17 14.71 -2.73
N PRO A 87 4.64 14.70 -1.46
CA PRO A 87 3.75 14.73 -0.30
C PRO A 87 2.82 15.95 -0.26
N VAL A 88 1.63 15.78 0.31
CA VAL A 88 0.58 16.81 0.33
C VAL A 88 0.30 17.26 1.76
N SER A 89 0.37 18.58 1.97
CA SER A 89 -0.02 19.22 3.23
C SER A 89 -1.54 19.36 3.31
N LYS A 90 -2.16 18.78 4.34
CA LYS A 90 -3.62 18.84 4.58
C LYS A 90 -3.91 18.92 6.07
N LYS A 91 -4.61 19.97 6.50
CA LYS A 91 -5.02 20.19 7.91
C LYS A 91 -3.85 20.06 8.91
N GLY A 92 -2.69 20.65 8.58
CA GLY A 92 -1.49 20.61 9.43
C GLY A 92 -0.70 19.30 9.41
N LYS A 93 -1.15 18.29 8.65
CA LYS A 93 -0.44 17.02 8.44
C LYS A 93 0.20 17.00 7.07
N THR A 94 1.36 16.35 6.93
CA THR A 94 2.03 16.16 5.64
C THR A 94 1.92 14.70 5.22
N LEU A 95 0.89 14.39 4.43
CA LEU A 95 0.56 13.03 4.01
C LEU A 95 1.40 12.62 2.80
N ILE A 96 1.82 11.36 2.73
CA ILE A 96 2.53 10.85 1.55
C ILE A 96 1.63 10.91 0.32
N PHE A 97 0.40 10.38 0.39
CA PHE A 97 -0.44 10.26 -0.81
C PHE A 97 -1.46 11.38 -0.99
N GLY A 98 -2.03 11.92 0.10
CA GLY A 98 -3.02 12.99 0.04
C GLY A 98 -4.34 12.67 -0.67
N ILE A 99 -4.61 11.41 -1.02
CA ILE A 99 -5.81 10.98 -1.74
C ILE A 99 -6.86 10.36 -0.81
N ASN A 100 -8.10 10.26 -1.29
CA ASN A 100 -9.18 9.58 -0.56
C ASN A 100 -9.20 8.06 -0.85
N ARG A 101 -9.95 7.31 -0.03
CA ARG A 101 -10.10 5.85 -0.16
C ARG A 101 -10.62 5.45 -1.54
N HIS A 102 -11.64 6.14 -2.05
CA HIS A 102 -12.24 5.82 -3.35
C HIS A 102 -11.22 5.92 -4.47
N ARG A 103 -10.38 6.97 -4.47
CA ARG A 103 -9.31 7.14 -5.46
C ARG A 103 -8.25 6.05 -5.35
N ALA A 104 -7.89 5.63 -4.13
CA ALA A 104 -6.96 4.51 -3.96
C ALA A 104 -7.50 3.21 -4.59
N TRP A 105 -8.80 2.94 -4.44
CA TRP A 105 -9.45 1.81 -5.11
C TRP A 105 -9.47 1.94 -6.64
N GLN A 106 -9.75 3.15 -7.15
CA GLN A 106 -9.67 3.42 -8.59
C GLN A 106 -8.28 3.18 -9.13
N ILE A 107 -7.22 3.64 -8.45
CA ILE A 107 -5.84 3.44 -8.87
C ILE A 107 -5.51 1.94 -8.98
N VAL A 108 -5.88 1.13 -7.98
CA VAL A 108 -5.64 -0.32 -8.03
C VAL A 108 -6.33 -0.95 -9.24
N LYS A 109 -7.60 -0.61 -9.46
CA LYS A 109 -8.38 -1.08 -10.60
C LYS A 109 -7.74 -0.65 -11.94
N GLU A 110 -7.42 0.63 -12.08
CA GLU A 110 -6.81 1.21 -13.28
C GLU A 110 -5.43 0.59 -13.57
N CYS A 111 -4.64 0.26 -12.56
CA CYS A 111 -3.36 -0.45 -12.75
C CYS A 111 -3.58 -1.90 -13.19
N ALA A 112 -4.55 -2.60 -12.60
CA ALA A 112 -4.88 -3.96 -12.99
C ALA A 112 -5.41 -4.04 -14.44
N GLU A 113 -6.26 -3.11 -14.83
CA GLU A 113 -6.79 -3.01 -16.20
C GLU A 113 -5.65 -2.75 -17.20
N ARG A 114 -4.76 -1.80 -16.91
CA ARG A 114 -3.61 -1.49 -17.78
C ARG A 114 -2.56 -2.60 -17.84
N ALA A 115 -2.47 -3.40 -16.78
CA ALA A 115 -1.67 -4.61 -16.76
C ALA A 115 -2.30 -5.76 -17.59
N ASN A 116 -3.48 -5.57 -18.19
CA ASN A 116 -4.25 -6.59 -18.90
C ASN A 116 -4.50 -7.84 -18.04
N LEU A 117 -4.86 -7.63 -16.78
CA LEU A 117 -5.21 -8.74 -15.89
C LEU A 117 -6.67 -9.12 -16.08
N PRO A 118 -6.99 -10.43 -16.15
CA PRO A 118 -8.37 -10.87 -16.26
C PRO A 118 -9.13 -10.49 -14.99
N LYS A 119 -10.43 -10.23 -15.15
CA LYS A 119 -11.33 -10.14 -14.00
C LYS A 119 -11.33 -11.49 -13.28
N LEU A 120 -11.39 -11.44 -11.95
CA LEU A 120 -11.37 -12.63 -11.10
C LEU A 120 -12.78 -13.10 -10.84
N GLU A 121 -13.02 -14.39 -11.03
CA GLU A 121 -14.32 -14.98 -10.71
C GLU A 121 -14.34 -15.41 -9.24
N ASN A 122 -15.37 -14.98 -8.51
CA ASN A 122 -15.63 -15.52 -7.19
C ASN A 122 -16.42 -16.82 -7.32
N ARG A 123 -15.83 -17.95 -6.94
CA ARG A 123 -16.44 -19.27 -7.05
C ARG A 123 -17.69 -19.46 -6.18
N GLU A 124 -17.82 -18.71 -5.09
CA GLU A 124 -18.99 -18.79 -4.18
C GLU A 124 -20.21 -18.04 -4.72
N THR A 125 -20.00 -17.01 -5.55
CA THR A 125 -21.09 -16.14 -6.03
C THR A 125 -21.21 -16.07 -7.55
N GLY A 126 -20.25 -16.59 -8.30
CA GLY A 126 -20.15 -16.47 -9.76
C GLY A 126 -19.87 -15.04 -10.25
N LEU A 127 -19.64 -14.09 -9.35
CA LEU A 127 -19.46 -12.68 -9.71
C LEU A 127 -18.02 -12.38 -10.13
N MET A 128 -17.89 -11.60 -11.20
CA MET A 128 -16.60 -11.10 -11.66
C MET A 128 -16.18 -9.87 -10.87
N HIS A 129 -15.09 -9.98 -10.11
CA HIS A 129 -14.51 -8.91 -9.34
C HIS A 129 -13.22 -8.39 -9.98
N ASN A 130 -12.99 -7.08 -9.83
CA ASN A 130 -11.68 -6.50 -10.14
C ASN A 130 -10.70 -6.83 -9.00
N ILE A 131 -9.41 -6.75 -9.31
CA ILE A 131 -8.36 -6.82 -8.29
C ILE A 131 -8.57 -5.70 -7.27
N SER A 132 -8.53 -6.07 -5.99
CA SER A 132 -8.79 -5.18 -4.86
C SER A 132 -7.53 -4.94 -4.03
N PRO A 133 -7.45 -3.83 -3.26
CA PRO A 133 -6.37 -3.62 -2.30
C PRO A 133 -6.20 -4.76 -1.29
N ALA A 134 -7.32 -5.37 -0.86
CA ALA A 134 -7.29 -6.48 0.08
C ALA A 134 -6.60 -7.71 -0.54
N LEU A 135 -6.91 -7.98 -1.81
CA LEU A 135 -6.32 -9.08 -2.56
C LEU A 135 -4.84 -8.85 -2.86
N LEU A 136 -4.41 -7.63 -3.23
CA LEU A 136 -2.99 -7.31 -3.42
C LEU A 136 -2.14 -7.65 -2.19
N ARG A 137 -2.69 -7.40 -1.01
CA ARG A 137 -2.04 -7.68 0.28
C ARG A 137 -1.91 -9.18 0.55
N GLU A 138 -2.83 -10.01 0.06
CA GLU A 138 -2.81 -11.45 0.29
C GLU A 138 -1.64 -12.12 -0.42
N ILE A 139 -1.20 -11.59 -1.57
CA ILE A 139 -0.04 -12.08 -2.33
C ILE A 139 1.23 -12.13 -1.47
N PHE A 140 1.47 -11.05 -0.72
CA PHE A 140 2.69 -10.88 0.09
C PHE A 140 2.43 -11.05 1.57
N ALA A 141 1.31 -11.69 1.96
CA ALA A 141 0.90 -11.81 3.35
C ALA A 141 2.12 -12.16 4.22
N PRO A 142 2.64 -11.21 5.01
CA PRO A 142 3.87 -11.47 5.72
C PRO A 142 3.57 -12.60 6.70
N PRO A 143 4.55 -13.49 6.99
CA PRO A 143 4.42 -14.41 8.11
C PRO A 143 3.96 -13.61 9.33
N LYS A 144 2.97 -14.11 10.07
CA LYS A 144 2.30 -13.42 11.21
C LYS A 144 3.28 -12.81 12.24
N TYR A 145 4.56 -13.16 12.18
CA TYR A 145 5.64 -12.84 13.10
C TYR A 145 6.46 -11.58 12.78
N GLN A 146 6.32 -10.93 11.61
CA GLN A 146 7.15 -9.74 11.28
C GLN A 146 6.61 -8.40 11.83
N ILE A 147 5.53 -8.42 12.61
CA ILE A 147 4.90 -7.19 13.09
C ILE A 147 5.38 -6.91 14.52
N ALA A 148 6.43 -6.10 14.66
CA ALA A 148 6.73 -5.47 15.93
C ALA A 148 5.60 -4.47 16.26
N ARG A 149 4.97 -4.63 17.42
CA ARG A 149 3.97 -3.70 17.95
C ARG A 149 4.64 -2.81 18.98
N LYS A 150 4.53 -1.48 18.81
CA LYS A 150 5.01 -0.53 19.81
C LYS A 150 3.82 0.18 20.46
N LYS A 151 3.83 0.23 21.80
CA LYS A 151 2.98 1.11 22.62
C LYS A 151 3.50 2.56 22.46
N MET A 152 2.63 3.50 22.13
CA MET A 152 2.96 4.93 22.05
C MET A 152 2.85 5.60 23.43
N GLU A 153 3.92 5.71 24.23
CA GLU A 153 3.88 6.47 25.49
C GLU A 153 3.19 7.83 25.28
N THR A 154 2.09 8.04 26.00
CA THR A 154 1.32 9.28 26.00
C THR A 154 1.88 10.13 27.13
N ASP A 155 2.52 11.23 26.76
CA ASP A 155 2.74 12.38 27.66
C ASP A 155 1.40 13.07 27.99
#